data_AF-A0ABD2LFE3-F1
#
_entry.id   AF-A0ABD2LFE3-F1
#
_cell.length_a   1.000
_cell.length_b   1.000
_cell.length_c   1.000
_cell.angle_alpha   90.00
_cell.angle_beta   90.00
_cell.angle_gamma   90.00
#
_symmetry.space_group_name_H-M   'P 1'
#
loop_
_entity.id
_entity.type
_entity.pdbx_description
1 polymer ?
#
loop_
_entity_poly.entity_id
_entity_poly.type
_entity_poly.pdbx_seq_one_letter_code
_entity_poly.pdbx_strand_id
1 'polypeptide(L)'
;MRCINNVNLLLFLFTLLNERTITQHFQQTANASVDEIRCKMKLTDQEYERLFPAHFDKFVFPTSGGCAGLGNQMFRFAALYGIGKPYGRKPIYKESQKCTTHDHGTEGGREKEMLFPVFARQEKYFNPAGKQNQIFYIKNGFIGCFAYEDPQKFAISRIKQKYLEMDGEACLQSYKYFESRRTEIRQIFQFGHQLCRTVMAFKKELFGNDQTHKFCVHTRTGDIVRFGWGSKKDFTEKGIEFGFEYLRKKFGNISISVVLLGEEKQFLANLSFNRQANF
;
A
#
# COMPACT_ATOMS: atom_id res chain seq x y z
N MET A 1 3.28 16.25 -8.76
CA MET A 1 3.58 15.06 -7.92
C MET A 1 3.20 15.35 -6.48
N ARG A 2 1.90 15.28 -6.14
CA ARG A 2 1.41 15.47 -4.75
C ARG A 2 1.11 14.14 -4.03
N CYS A 3 1.11 13.01 -4.74
CA CYS A 3 0.74 11.70 -4.19
C CYS A 3 1.74 11.04 -3.21
N ILE A 4 2.97 11.56 -3.05
CA ILE A 4 3.94 10.95 -2.10
C ILE A 4 3.63 11.33 -0.64
N ASN A 5 2.68 12.24 -0.39
CA ASN A 5 2.27 12.63 0.95
C ASN A 5 1.21 11.71 1.59
N ASN A 6 0.96 10.52 1.05
CA ASN A 6 -0.02 9.61 1.65
C ASN A 6 0.64 8.65 2.64
N VAL A 7 0.40 8.85 3.94
CA VAL A 7 0.79 7.92 5.02
C VAL A 7 0.45 6.48 4.69
N ASN A 8 -0.73 6.29 4.11
CA ASN A 8 -1.23 4.97 3.79
C ASN A 8 -0.48 4.36 2.61
N LEU A 9 0.05 5.17 1.68
CA LEU A 9 0.88 4.66 0.59
C LEU A 9 2.24 4.22 1.14
N LEU A 10 2.84 5.01 2.04
CA LEU A 10 4.10 4.63 2.67
C LEU A 10 3.94 3.44 3.63
N LEU A 11 2.94 3.44 4.51
CA LEU A 11 2.62 2.28 5.36
C LEU A 11 2.26 1.06 4.53
N PHE A 12 1.53 1.22 3.43
CA PHE A 12 1.22 0.13 2.51
C PHE A 12 2.48 -0.40 1.83
N LEU A 13 3.36 0.47 1.33
CA LEU A 13 4.66 0.08 0.78
C LEU A 13 5.52 -0.61 1.87
N PHE A 14 5.59 -0.10 3.09
CA PHE A 14 6.30 -0.75 4.20
C PHE A 14 5.69 -2.10 4.60
N THR A 15 4.36 -2.20 4.66
CA THR A 15 3.63 -3.46 4.92
C THR A 15 3.90 -4.47 3.80
N LEU A 16 3.90 -4.00 2.55
CA LEU A 16 4.33 -4.81 1.43
C LEU A 16 5.79 -5.19 1.54
N LEU A 17 6.67 -4.40 2.15
CA LEU A 17 8.12 -4.61 2.16
C LEU A 17 8.64 -5.36 3.42
N ASN A 18 7.85 -5.57 4.48
CA ASN A 18 8.43 -5.95 5.77
C ASN A 18 8.79 -7.45 6.02
N GLU A 19 9.86 -7.59 6.81
CA GLU A 19 10.57 -8.69 7.50
C GLU A 19 11.37 -9.76 6.72
N ARG A 20 10.77 -10.65 5.92
CA ARG A 20 11.56 -11.77 5.36
C ARG A 20 12.49 -11.36 4.20
N THR A 21 12.11 -10.36 3.42
CA THR A 21 12.94 -9.88 2.29
C THR A 21 14.21 -9.16 2.75
N ILE A 22 14.17 -8.47 3.90
CA ILE A 22 15.35 -7.78 4.46
C ILE A 22 16.30 -8.80 5.11
N THR A 23 15.78 -9.91 5.64
CA THR A 23 16.61 -10.88 6.37
C THR A 23 17.20 -11.97 5.45
N GLN A 24 16.53 -12.35 4.36
CA GLN A 24 17.02 -13.41 3.47
C GLN A 24 17.82 -12.93 2.25
N HIS A 25 17.77 -11.65 1.86
CA HIS A 25 18.60 -11.14 0.75
C HIS A 25 20.01 -10.70 1.14
N PHE A 26 20.34 -10.60 2.43
CA PHE A 26 21.68 -10.19 2.85
C PHE A 26 22.69 -11.34 2.99
N GLN A 27 22.25 -12.60 2.94
CA GLN A 27 23.16 -13.76 3.06
C GLN A 27 23.55 -14.42 1.73
N GLN A 28 22.99 -14.02 0.58
CA GLN A 28 23.29 -14.70 -0.69
C GLN A 28 23.62 -13.84 -1.91
N THR A 29 23.76 -12.52 -1.81
CA THR A 29 24.17 -11.74 -2.99
C THR A 29 25.06 -10.56 -2.62
N ALA A 30 26.36 -10.82 -2.46
CA ALA A 30 27.39 -9.80 -2.59
C ALA A 30 27.63 -9.37 -4.07
N ASN A 31 26.88 -9.94 -5.04
CA ASN A 31 27.06 -9.69 -6.47
C ASN A 31 25.76 -9.44 -7.27
N ALA A 32 24.60 -9.26 -6.63
CA ALA A 32 23.39 -8.83 -7.34
C ALA A 32 23.17 -7.35 -7.08
N SER A 33 23.18 -6.54 -8.15
CA SER A 33 22.90 -5.12 -8.08
C SER A 33 21.57 -4.87 -7.39
N VAL A 34 21.57 -3.91 -6.46
CA VAL A 34 20.39 -3.39 -5.76
C VAL A 34 19.51 -2.53 -6.71
N ASP A 35 19.59 -2.77 -8.03
CA ASP A 35 19.08 -1.87 -9.06
C ASP A 35 17.71 -2.21 -9.62
N GLU A 36 17.11 -3.35 -9.31
CA GLU A 36 15.72 -3.58 -9.69
C GLU A 36 14.76 -3.18 -8.55
N ILE A 37 14.52 -1.87 -8.41
CA ILE A 37 13.10 -1.48 -8.34
C ILE A 37 12.49 -2.19 -9.54
N ARG A 38 11.61 -3.17 -9.32
CA ARG A 38 11.02 -4.00 -10.39
C ARG A 38 10.14 -3.12 -11.28
N CYS A 39 10.79 -2.31 -12.10
CA CYS A 39 10.26 -1.51 -13.17
C CYS A 39 10.03 -2.44 -14.36
N LYS A 40 9.31 -3.54 -14.13
CA LYS A 40 8.92 -4.43 -15.22
C LYS A 40 7.97 -3.63 -16.11
N MET A 41 8.36 -3.46 -17.37
CA MET A 41 7.63 -2.67 -18.37
C MET A 41 6.17 -3.09 -18.52
N LYS A 42 5.86 -4.38 -18.32
CA LYS A 42 4.51 -4.94 -18.43
C LYS A 42 4.52 -6.33 -17.79
N LEU A 43 3.42 -6.72 -17.14
CA LEU A 43 3.19 -8.14 -16.85
C LEU A 43 2.99 -8.87 -18.19
N THR A 44 3.55 -10.06 -18.31
CA THR A 44 3.18 -11.00 -19.38
C THR A 44 1.70 -11.38 -19.25
N ASP A 45 1.09 -11.83 -20.34
CA ASP A 45 -0.31 -12.27 -20.31
C ASP A 45 -0.51 -13.45 -19.35
N GLN A 46 0.49 -14.34 -19.23
CA GLN A 46 0.48 -15.44 -18.26
C GLN A 46 0.56 -14.94 -16.81
N GLU A 47 1.44 -13.98 -16.51
CA GLU A 47 1.50 -13.35 -15.17
C GLU A 47 0.17 -12.65 -14.85
N TYR A 48 -0.42 -11.98 -15.84
CA TYR A 48 -1.70 -11.30 -15.66
C TYR A 48 -2.86 -12.26 -15.43
N GLU A 49 -2.96 -13.33 -16.22
CA GLU A 49 -3.97 -14.39 -16.07
C GLU A 49 -3.82 -15.10 -14.71
N ARG A 50 -2.58 -15.30 -14.23
CA ARG A 50 -2.34 -15.84 -12.90
C ARG A 50 -2.90 -14.92 -11.80
N LEU A 51 -2.72 -13.61 -11.93
CA LEU A 51 -3.22 -12.63 -10.96
C LEU A 51 -4.74 -12.47 -11.06
N PHE A 52 -5.29 -12.38 -12.27
CA PHE A 52 -6.69 -12.09 -12.56
C PHE A 52 -7.30 -13.05 -13.59
N PRO A 53 -7.52 -14.33 -13.22
CA PRO A 53 -7.94 -15.34 -14.18
C PRO A 53 -9.22 -14.95 -14.89
N ALA A 54 -9.27 -15.10 -16.21
CA ALA A 54 -10.41 -14.72 -17.04
C ALA A 54 -11.69 -15.45 -16.58
N HIS A 55 -11.57 -16.72 -16.21
CA HIS A 55 -12.67 -17.56 -15.76
C HIS A 55 -13.28 -17.15 -14.40
N PHE A 56 -12.65 -16.25 -13.65
CA PHE A 56 -13.26 -15.67 -12.44
C PHE A 56 -14.32 -14.64 -12.86
N ASP A 57 -15.59 -15.01 -12.74
CA ASP A 57 -16.76 -14.20 -13.11
C ASP A 57 -17.58 -13.71 -11.91
N LYS A 58 -17.11 -14.03 -10.70
CA LYS A 58 -17.68 -13.57 -9.43
C LYS A 58 -16.86 -12.43 -8.84
N PHE A 59 -17.50 -11.62 -8.00
CA PHE A 59 -16.91 -10.39 -7.47
C PHE A 59 -17.10 -10.26 -5.96
N VAL A 60 -16.24 -9.45 -5.35
CA VAL A 60 -16.31 -9.03 -3.94
C VAL A 60 -16.12 -7.51 -3.85
N PHE A 61 -16.94 -6.85 -3.03
CA PHE A 61 -16.90 -5.40 -2.85
C PHE A 61 -17.38 -5.01 -1.44
N PRO A 62 -16.95 -3.84 -0.91
CA PRO A 62 -17.36 -3.39 0.40
C PRO A 62 -18.66 -2.57 0.35
N THR A 63 -19.49 -2.71 1.38
CA THR A 63 -20.76 -1.96 1.53
C THR A 63 -20.54 -0.46 1.57
N SER A 64 -19.48 -0.01 2.26
CA SER A 64 -19.13 1.40 2.36
C SER A 64 -17.68 1.60 1.95
N GLY A 65 -17.35 2.83 1.59
CA GLY A 65 -15.99 3.15 1.16
C GLY A 65 -15.96 4.54 0.55
N GLY A 66 -15.24 5.44 1.20
CA GLY A 66 -15.05 6.78 0.69
C GLY A 66 -13.97 6.86 -0.38
N CYS A 67 -13.95 8.00 -1.05
CA CYS A 67 -12.81 8.45 -1.83
C CYS A 67 -11.71 8.95 -0.87
N ALA A 68 -10.94 8.01 -0.31
CA ALA A 68 -9.78 8.33 0.51
C ALA A 68 -8.51 8.42 -0.36
N GLY A 69 -7.41 8.92 0.21
CA GLY A 69 -6.13 9.01 -0.50
C GLY A 69 -5.63 7.68 -1.07
N LEU A 70 -4.76 7.73 -2.09
CA LEU A 70 -4.34 6.58 -2.90
C LEU A 70 -3.93 5.33 -2.09
N GLY A 71 -3.19 5.51 -0.99
CA GLY A 71 -2.78 4.39 -0.13
C GLY A 71 -3.96 3.60 0.44
N ASN A 72 -5.04 4.28 0.83
CA ASN A 72 -6.25 3.64 1.33
C ASN A 72 -6.98 2.87 0.22
N GLN A 73 -6.99 3.42 -0.99
CA GLN A 73 -7.57 2.73 -2.15
C GLN A 73 -6.80 1.45 -2.47
N MET A 74 -5.47 1.51 -2.47
CA MET A 74 -4.60 0.35 -2.69
C MET A 74 -4.73 -0.69 -1.59
N PHE A 75 -4.78 -0.26 -0.32
CA PHE A 75 -4.95 -1.17 0.81
C PHE A 75 -6.29 -1.90 0.73
N ARG A 76 -7.38 -1.16 0.48
CA ARG A 76 -8.72 -1.72 0.29
C ARG A 76 -8.74 -2.72 -0.86
N PHE A 77 -8.10 -2.40 -1.99
CA PHE A 77 -7.95 -3.35 -3.10
C PHE A 77 -7.20 -4.60 -2.66
N ALA A 78 -6.07 -4.46 -1.96
CA ALA A 78 -5.27 -5.59 -1.49
C ALA A 78 -6.06 -6.49 -0.55
N ALA A 79 -6.84 -5.91 0.38
CA ALA A 79 -7.71 -6.65 1.27
C ALA A 79 -8.79 -7.42 0.52
N LEU A 80 -9.52 -6.75 -0.39
CA LEU A 80 -10.53 -7.41 -1.24
C LEU A 80 -9.93 -8.50 -2.11
N TYR A 81 -8.73 -8.29 -2.65
CA TYR A 81 -8.01 -9.27 -3.44
C TYR A 81 -7.65 -10.49 -2.59
N GLY A 82 -7.06 -10.26 -1.42
CA GLY A 82 -6.70 -11.31 -0.47
C GLY A 82 -7.90 -12.15 -0.01
N ILE A 83 -9.04 -11.49 0.24
CA ILE A 83 -10.30 -12.13 0.62
C ILE A 83 -10.91 -12.89 -0.56
N GLY A 84 -11.02 -12.29 -1.75
CA GLY A 84 -11.76 -12.83 -2.88
C GLY A 84 -11.02 -13.89 -3.68
N LYS A 85 -9.71 -13.71 -3.89
CA LYS A 85 -8.88 -14.54 -4.77
C LYS A 85 -8.93 -16.04 -4.43
N PRO A 86 -8.85 -16.48 -3.16
CA PRO A 86 -8.98 -17.90 -2.79
C PRO A 86 -10.32 -18.54 -3.21
N TYR A 87 -11.37 -17.74 -3.38
CA TYR A 87 -12.73 -18.20 -3.64
C TYR A 87 -13.23 -17.89 -5.06
N GLY A 88 -12.32 -17.59 -5.99
CA GLY A 88 -12.71 -17.32 -7.37
C GLY A 88 -13.35 -15.94 -7.59
N ARG A 89 -13.11 -14.97 -6.70
CA ARG A 89 -13.75 -13.64 -6.75
C ARG A 89 -12.74 -12.53 -7.05
N LYS A 90 -13.12 -11.60 -7.92
CA LYS A 90 -12.36 -10.39 -8.24
C LYS A 90 -12.84 -9.18 -7.40
N PRO A 91 -11.93 -8.29 -6.95
CA PRO A 91 -12.33 -7.02 -6.37
C PRO A 91 -13.14 -6.17 -7.36
N ILE A 92 -14.21 -5.54 -6.87
CA ILE A 92 -14.95 -4.50 -7.60
C ILE A 92 -15.44 -3.44 -6.60
N TYR A 93 -15.91 -2.30 -7.09
CA TYR A 93 -16.41 -1.19 -6.27
C TYR A 93 -17.76 -0.68 -6.77
N LYS A 94 -18.56 -0.08 -5.90
CA LYS A 94 -19.78 0.62 -6.32
C LYS A 94 -19.42 1.93 -7.03
N GLU A 95 -20.22 2.33 -8.01
CA GLU A 95 -20.04 3.63 -8.69
C GLU A 95 -20.01 4.81 -7.72
N SER A 96 -20.79 4.75 -6.63
CA SER A 96 -20.78 5.75 -5.56
C SER A 96 -19.46 5.84 -4.78
N GLN A 97 -18.56 4.87 -4.93
CA GLN A 97 -17.24 4.84 -4.30
C GLN A 97 -16.13 5.34 -5.24
N LYS A 98 -16.50 5.75 -6.45
CA LYS A 98 -15.55 6.31 -7.42
C LYS A 98 -15.11 7.70 -6.96
N CYS A 99 -13.80 7.90 -6.91
CA CYS A 99 -13.24 9.22 -6.70
C CYS A 99 -13.55 10.15 -7.87
N THR A 100 -14.09 11.32 -7.58
CA THR A 100 -14.29 12.38 -8.55
C THR A 100 -13.10 13.36 -8.51
N THR A 101 -12.95 14.17 -9.55
CA THR A 101 -11.95 15.25 -9.61
C THR A 101 -12.17 16.31 -8.53
N HIS A 102 -13.36 16.40 -7.94
CA HIS A 102 -13.63 17.30 -6.82
C HIS A 102 -13.03 16.78 -5.51
N ASP A 103 -12.87 15.46 -5.35
CA ASP A 103 -12.45 14.85 -4.08
C ASP A 103 -10.94 14.96 -3.82
N HIS A 104 -10.12 14.94 -4.89
CA HIS A 104 -8.65 15.01 -4.80
C HIS A 104 -8.01 15.90 -5.88
N GLY A 105 -8.78 16.81 -6.49
CA GLY A 105 -8.30 17.68 -7.58
C GLY A 105 -7.86 16.89 -8.83
N THR A 106 -6.56 16.64 -8.99
CA THR A 106 -5.96 15.97 -10.16
C THR A 106 -5.77 14.46 -10.02
N GLU A 107 -6.06 13.86 -8.85
CA GLU A 107 -5.92 12.41 -8.61
C GLU A 107 -7.03 11.61 -9.33
N GLY A 108 -7.03 11.69 -10.66
CA GLY A 108 -7.93 10.98 -11.55
C GLY A 108 -7.37 9.62 -11.98
N GLY A 109 -8.19 8.88 -12.73
CA GLY A 109 -7.79 7.57 -13.28
C GLY A 109 -6.48 7.59 -14.08
N ARG A 110 -6.14 8.72 -14.74
CA ARG A 110 -4.88 8.90 -15.48
C ARG A 110 -3.64 8.86 -14.58
N GLU A 111 -3.71 9.44 -13.39
CA GLU A 111 -2.59 9.40 -12.45
C GLU A 111 -2.39 7.98 -11.93
N LYS A 112 -3.48 7.28 -11.57
CA LYS A 112 -3.41 5.86 -11.18
C LYS A 112 -2.86 4.97 -12.29
N GLU A 113 -3.25 5.20 -13.54
CA GLU A 113 -2.73 4.46 -14.70
C GLU A 113 -1.23 4.68 -14.89
N MET A 114 -0.74 5.91 -14.72
CA MET A 114 0.67 6.23 -14.79
C MET A 114 1.47 5.66 -13.61
N LEU A 115 0.93 5.73 -12.38
CA LEU A 115 1.64 5.30 -11.18
C LEU A 115 1.61 3.77 -11.02
N PHE A 116 0.45 3.14 -11.24
CA PHE A 116 0.18 1.72 -10.96
C PHE A 116 -0.71 1.10 -12.06
N PRO A 117 -0.16 0.87 -13.28
CA PRO A 117 -0.96 0.50 -14.45
C PRO A 117 -1.70 -0.84 -14.32
N VAL A 118 -1.19 -1.79 -13.54
CA VAL A 118 -1.88 -3.07 -13.32
C VAL A 118 -3.09 -2.87 -12.40
N PHE A 119 -2.91 -2.19 -11.27
CA PHE A 119 -3.99 -1.81 -10.37
C PHE A 119 -5.08 -0.97 -11.07
N ALA A 120 -4.70 0.07 -11.81
CA ALA A 120 -5.64 0.95 -12.49
C ALA A 120 -6.54 0.20 -13.48
N ARG A 121 -6.00 -0.81 -14.17
CA ARG A 121 -6.80 -1.67 -15.08
C ARG A 121 -7.84 -2.53 -14.34
N GLN A 122 -7.58 -2.87 -13.08
CA GLN A 122 -8.41 -3.76 -12.26
C GLN A 122 -9.36 -3.02 -11.32
N GLU A 123 -9.18 -1.72 -11.17
CA GLU A 123 -10.13 -0.87 -10.47
C GLU A 123 -11.41 -0.73 -11.30
N LYS A 124 -12.35 -1.64 -11.08
CA LYS A 124 -13.64 -1.69 -11.77
C LYS A 124 -14.76 -1.21 -10.86
N TYR A 125 -15.71 -0.51 -11.46
CA TYR A 125 -16.89 0.03 -10.78
C TYR A 125 -18.16 -0.57 -11.39
N PHE A 126 -19.21 -0.72 -10.58
CA PHE A 126 -20.52 -1.14 -11.05
C PHE A 126 -21.66 -0.49 -10.26
N ASN A 127 -22.83 -0.40 -10.91
CA ASN A 127 -24.07 -0.08 -10.24
C ASN A 127 -24.75 -1.37 -9.71
N PRO A 128 -24.99 -1.50 -8.39
CA PRO A 128 -25.70 -2.65 -7.82
C PRO A 128 -27.22 -2.60 -8.01
N ALA A 129 -27.79 -1.46 -8.44
CA ALA A 129 -29.22 -1.33 -8.69
C ALA A 129 -29.69 -2.34 -9.75
N GLY A 130 -30.79 -3.06 -9.47
CA GLY A 130 -31.33 -4.11 -10.34
C GLY A 130 -30.59 -5.46 -10.25
N LYS A 131 -29.57 -5.59 -9.38
CA LYS A 131 -28.78 -6.82 -9.21
C LYS A 131 -28.94 -7.44 -7.81
N GLN A 132 -29.94 -7.03 -7.05
CA GLN A 132 -30.14 -7.45 -5.65
C GLN A 132 -30.19 -8.97 -5.50
N ASN A 133 -30.88 -9.68 -6.41
CA ASN A 133 -30.96 -11.15 -6.38
C ASN A 133 -29.62 -11.85 -6.69
N GLN A 134 -28.63 -11.12 -7.19
CA GLN A 134 -27.29 -11.63 -7.50
C GLN A 134 -26.26 -11.22 -6.42
N ILE A 135 -26.67 -10.52 -5.37
CA ILE A 135 -25.80 -10.04 -4.28
C ILE A 135 -26.05 -10.91 -3.04
N PHE A 136 -24.97 -11.40 -2.44
CA PHE A 136 -24.99 -11.94 -1.09
C PHE A 136 -24.34 -10.95 -0.14
N TYR A 137 -25.00 -10.63 0.97
CA TYR A 137 -24.53 -9.68 1.96
C TYR A 137 -23.93 -10.41 3.17
N ILE A 138 -22.64 -10.19 3.46
CA ILE A 138 -22.02 -10.63 4.71
C ILE A 138 -22.20 -9.51 5.73
N LYS A 139 -23.12 -9.70 6.69
CA LYS A 139 -23.38 -8.76 7.79
C LYS A 139 -22.35 -8.91 8.92
N ASN A 140 -21.99 -7.81 9.57
CA ASN A 140 -21.10 -7.77 10.74
C ASN A 140 -19.72 -8.44 10.51
N GLY A 141 -19.30 -8.61 9.26
CA GLY A 141 -18.13 -9.41 8.95
C GLY A 141 -16.81 -8.70 9.18
N PHE A 142 -16.81 -7.36 9.14
CA PHE A 142 -15.58 -6.55 9.16
C PHE A 142 -15.81 -5.25 9.94
N ILE A 143 -16.07 -5.37 11.24
CA ILE A 143 -16.36 -4.24 12.15
C ILE A 143 -15.07 -3.48 12.43
N GLY A 144 -15.02 -2.20 12.06
CA GLY A 144 -13.91 -1.32 12.34
C GLY A 144 -12.80 -1.36 11.30
N CYS A 145 -12.20 -0.19 11.12
CA CYS A 145 -11.22 0.07 10.07
C CYS A 145 -9.98 -0.84 10.09
N PHE A 146 -9.50 -1.20 11.29
CA PHE A 146 -8.23 -1.89 11.50
C PHE A 146 -8.39 -3.35 11.99
N ALA A 147 -9.62 -3.79 12.24
CA ALA A 147 -9.87 -5.13 12.75
C ALA A 147 -9.61 -6.19 11.68
N TYR A 148 -9.09 -7.33 12.13
CA TYR A 148 -8.96 -8.52 11.30
C TYR A 148 -10.04 -9.52 11.65
N GLU A 149 -10.80 -9.93 10.64
CA GLU A 149 -11.73 -11.05 10.73
C GLU A 149 -11.35 -12.13 9.71
N ASP A 150 -11.33 -13.38 10.14
CA ASP A 150 -10.95 -14.48 9.25
C ASP A 150 -12.04 -14.71 8.18
N PRO A 151 -11.73 -14.53 6.87
CA PRO A 151 -12.70 -14.72 5.81
C PRO A 151 -13.28 -16.14 5.73
N GLN A 152 -12.59 -17.14 6.28
CA GLN A 152 -13.07 -18.53 6.29
C GLN A 152 -14.35 -18.70 7.11
N LYS A 153 -14.59 -17.84 8.11
CA LYS A 153 -15.79 -17.88 8.97
C LYS A 153 -17.09 -17.69 8.18
N PHE A 154 -17.03 -17.02 7.04
CA PHE A 154 -18.21 -16.70 6.23
C PHE A 154 -18.55 -17.74 5.16
N ALA A 155 -17.82 -18.87 5.12
CA ALA A 155 -18.03 -19.96 4.16
C ALA A 155 -18.15 -19.45 2.69
N ILE A 156 -17.30 -18.50 2.30
CA ILE A 156 -17.39 -17.78 1.02
C ILE A 156 -17.44 -18.70 -0.20
N SER A 157 -16.77 -19.86 -0.13
CA SER A 157 -16.77 -20.89 -1.18
C SER A 157 -18.17 -21.43 -1.50
N ARG A 158 -19.11 -21.40 -0.54
CA ARG A 158 -20.49 -21.89 -0.71
C ARG A 158 -21.42 -20.84 -1.32
N ILE A 159 -20.99 -19.57 -1.39
CA ILE A 159 -21.81 -18.47 -1.88
C ILE A 159 -21.89 -18.55 -3.41
N LYS A 160 -23.11 -18.78 -3.92
CA LYS A 160 -23.37 -18.94 -5.36
C LYS A 160 -23.53 -17.61 -6.08
N GLN A 161 -23.98 -16.58 -5.37
CA GLN A 161 -24.22 -15.24 -5.86
C GLN A 161 -22.98 -14.67 -6.57
N LYS A 162 -23.25 -14.01 -7.70
CA LYS A 162 -22.22 -13.38 -8.53
C LYS A 162 -21.46 -12.31 -7.76
N TYR A 163 -22.17 -11.55 -6.92
CA TYR A 163 -21.60 -10.46 -6.15
C TYR A 163 -21.64 -10.79 -4.66
N LEU A 164 -20.52 -10.53 -3.99
CA LEU A 164 -20.39 -10.62 -2.53
C LEU A 164 -20.20 -9.20 -1.98
N GLU A 165 -21.20 -8.70 -1.28
CA GLU A 165 -21.12 -7.44 -0.55
C GLU A 165 -20.65 -7.72 0.87
N MET A 166 -19.58 -7.06 1.28
CA MET A 166 -19.02 -7.21 2.62
C MET A 166 -19.31 -5.98 3.45
N ASP A 167 -20.00 -6.20 4.57
CA ASP A 167 -20.19 -5.20 5.61
C ASP A 167 -18.86 -4.86 6.24
N GLY A 168 -18.27 -3.78 5.74
CA GLY A 168 -17.03 -3.21 6.23
C GLY A 168 -17.22 -1.72 6.42
N GLU A 169 -16.88 -1.23 7.61
CA GLU A 169 -16.66 0.19 7.80
C GLU A 169 -15.48 0.63 6.92
N ALA A 170 -15.80 1.47 5.95
CA ALA A 170 -15.03 2.30 5.01
C ALA A 170 -13.62 1.92 4.52
N CYS A 171 -12.77 1.15 5.23
CA CYS A 171 -11.35 1.16 4.94
C CYS A 171 -10.59 -0.20 4.89
N LEU A 172 -11.08 -1.31 5.49
CA LEU A 172 -10.45 -2.66 5.39
C LEU A 172 -8.91 -2.66 5.54
N GLN A 173 -8.37 -2.07 6.61
CA GLN A 173 -6.94 -1.77 6.77
C GLN A 173 -6.11 -2.82 7.54
N SER A 174 -6.52 -4.08 7.54
CA SER A 174 -5.67 -5.16 8.10
C SER A 174 -4.82 -5.84 7.04
N TYR A 175 -3.50 -5.85 7.22
CA TYR A 175 -2.58 -6.50 6.28
C TYR A 175 -2.76 -8.01 6.22
N LYS A 176 -3.30 -8.59 7.29
CA LYS A 176 -3.54 -10.04 7.44
C LYS A 176 -4.42 -10.60 6.33
N TYR A 177 -5.27 -9.79 5.69
CA TYR A 177 -6.09 -10.21 4.55
C TYR A 177 -5.27 -10.64 3.33
N PHE A 178 -4.08 -10.07 3.13
CA PHE A 178 -3.27 -10.31 1.93
C PHE A 178 -1.83 -10.74 2.26
N GLU A 179 -1.57 -11.09 3.52
CA GLU A 179 -0.26 -11.53 4.02
C GLU A 179 0.33 -12.67 3.18
N SER A 180 -0.45 -13.73 2.97
CA SER A 180 -0.05 -14.90 2.18
C SER A 180 0.10 -14.62 0.68
N ARG A 181 -0.33 -13.43 0.22
CA ARG A 181 -0.35 -13.02 -1.20
C ARG A 181 0.49 -11.78 -1.47
N ARG A 182 1.36 -11.36 -0.54
CA ARG A 182 2.22 -10.17 -0.68
C ARG A 182 2.96 -10.10 -2.03
N THR A 183 3.45 -11.21 -2.55
CA THR A 183 4.12 -11.25 -3.86
C THR A 183 3.18 -10.88 -5.01
N GLU A 184 1.93 -11.36 -4.99
CA GLU A 184 0.90 -11.00 -5.97
C GLU A 184 0.55 -9.52 -5.83
N ILE A 185 0.33 -9.06 -4.60
CA ILE A 185 0.01 -7.66 -4.32
C ILE A 185 1.13 -6.72 -4.81
N ARG A 186 2.40 -7.05 -4.58
CA ARG A 186 3.55 -6.28 -5.10
C ARG A 186 3.57 -6.22 -6.63
N GLN A 187 3.17 -7.29 -7.33
CA GLN A 187 3.06 -7.28 -8.80
C GLN A 187 1.89 -6.42 -9.28
N ILE A 188 0.76 -6.45 -8.56
CA ILE A 188 -0.41 -5.62 -8.87
C ILE A 188 -0.09 -4.13 -8.71
N PHE A 189 0.69 -3.78 -7.69
CA PHE A 189 1.14 -2.42 -7.43
C PHE A 189 2.54 -2.12 -7.94
N GLN A 190 2.97 -2.82 -9.00
CA GLN A 190 4.20 -2.46 -9.68
C GLN A 190 4.10 -1.03 -10.22
N PHE A 191 5.17 -0.26 -10.06
CA PHE A 191 5.21 1.11 -10.52
C PHE A 191 5.21 1.17 -12.06
N GLY A 192 4.51 2.17 -12.60
CA GLY A 192 4.61 2.49 -14.01
C GLY A 192 6.00 3.03 -14.38
N HIS A 193 6.40 2.78 -15.63
CA HIS A 193 7.73 3.13 -16.12
C HIS A 193 8.09 4.61 -15.94
N GLN A 194 7.13 5.52 -16.13
CA GLN A 194 7.36 6.95 -15.96
C GLN A 194 7.75 7.29 -14.52
N LEU A 195 6.99 6.78 -13.54
CA LEU A 195 7.29 7.00 -12.13
C LEU A 195 8.63 6.38 -11.75
N CYS A 196 8.93 5.18 -12.25
CA CYS A 196 10.23 4.55 -12.06
C CYS A 196 11.39 5.46 -12.48
N ARG A 197 11.33 6.02 -13.71
CA ARG A 197 12.35 6.95 -14.20
C ARG A 197 12.48 8.17 -13.30
N THR A 198 11.35 8.76 -12.89
CA THR A 198 11.31 9.91 -12.01
C THR A 198 11.92 9.60 -10.63
N VAL A 199 11.54 8.48 -10.01
CA VAL A 199 12.07 8.06 -8.70
C VAL A 199 13.57 7.76 -8.79
N MET A 200 14.04 7.14 -9.87
CA MET A 200 15.47 6.88 -10.07
C MET A 200 16.27 8.18 -10.28
N ALA A 201 15.70 9.16 -10.99
CA ALA A 201 16.31 10.48 -11.11
C ALA A 201 16.38 11.19 -9.74
N PHE A 202 15.30 11.20 -8.96
CA PHE A 202 15.29 11.76 -7.61
C PHE A 202 16.24 11.04 -6.66
N LYS A 203 16.33 9.70 -6.73
CA LYS A 203 17.30 8.91 -5.95
C LYS A 203 18.73 9.37 -6.27
N LYS A 204 19.05 9.54 -7.55
CA LYS A 204 20.36 10.01 -7.99
C LYS A 204 20.64 11.45 -7.55
N GLU A 205 19.64 12.32 -7.61
CA GLU A 205 19.76 13.72 -7.17
C GLU A 205 19.97 13.83 -5.65
N LEU A 206 19.17 13.12 -4.86
CA LEU A 206 19.17 13.21 -3.40
C LEU A 206 20.33 12.46 -2.76
N PHE A 207 20.71 11.30 -3.30
CA PHE A 207 21.70 10.43 -2.68
C PHE A 207 22.99 10.32 -3.49
N GLY A 208 23.00 10.64 -4.79
CA GLY A 208 24.20 10.53 -5.62
C GLY A 208 24.88 9.16 -5.49
N ASN A 209 26.13 9.19 -5.02
CA ASN A 209 26.95 7.99 -4.75
C ASN A 209 26.94 7.58 -3.26
N ASP A 210 26.10 8.18 -2.43
CA ASP A 210 26.00 7.91 -1.00
C ASP A 210 25.54 6.45 -0.74
N GLN A 211 26.50 5.61 -0.33
CA GLN A 211 26.32 4.20 -0.02
C GLN A 211 25.86 3.93 1.42
N THR A 212 25.55 4.95 2.24
CA THR A 212 25.03 4.70 3.59
C THR A 212 23.69 3.96 3.53
N HIS A 213 23.42 3.16 4.55
CA HIS A 213 22.12 2.56 4.77
C HIS A 213 21.08 3.65 5.06
N LYS A 214 20.00 3.71 4.28
CA LYS A 214 18.97 4.74 4.46
C LYS A 214 17.93 4.27 5.48
N PHE A 215 17.86 4.94 6.62
CA PHE A 215 16.79 4.74 7.59
C PHE A 215 15.70 5.80 7.37
N CYS A 216 14.63 5.41 6.66
CA CYS A 216 13.55 6.31 6.30
C CYS A 216 12.50 6.41 7.41
N VAL A 217 12.22 7.64 7.86
CA VAL A 217 11.25 7.96 8.90
C VAL A 217 10.14 8.79 8.28
N HIS A 218 8.91 8.34 8.44
CA HIS A 218 7.75 9.04 7.93
C HIS A 218 6.94 9.64 9.06
N THR A 219 6.66 10.94 8.97
CA THR A 219 5.85 11.70 9.93
C THR A 219 4.56 12.15 9.27
N ARG A 220 3.48 12.18 10.05
CA ARG A 220 2.18 12.68 9.60
C ARG A 220 1.67 13.71 10.57
N THR A 221 1.63 14.95 10.14
CA THR A 221 1.15 16.07 10.95
C THR A 221 0.06 16.90 10.26
N GLY A 222 -0.43 16.47 9.09
CA GLY A 222 -1.55 17.15 8.42
C GLY A 222 -2.93 16.84 9.01
N ASP A 223 -3.85 16.42 8.15
CA ASP A 223 -5.29 16.21 8.40
C ASP A 223 -5.70 15.36 9.61
N ILE A 224 -4.78 14.56 10.17
CA ILE A 224 -5.05 13.70 11.33
C ILE A 224 -4.72 14.35 12.69
N VAL A 225 -4.02 15.49 12.70
CA VAL A 225 -3.66 16.18 13.96
C VAL A 225 -4.89 16.62 14.73
N ARG A 226 -5.96 17.04 14.04
CA ARG A 226 -7.25 17.39 14.66
C ARG A 226 -7.90 16.24 15.43
N PHE A 227 -7.51 14.99 15.15
CA PHE A 227 -7.99 13.80 15.87
C PHE A 227 -7.00 13.32 16.94
N GLY A 228 -5.90 14.07 17.18
CA GLY A 228 -4.87 13.70 18.15
C GLY A 228 -3.94 12.58 17.69
N TRP A 229 -3.99 12.20 16.40
CA TRP A 229 -3.23 11.07 15.84
C TRP A 229 -1.97 11.47 15.08
N GLY A 230 -1.60 12.76 15.09
CA GLY A 230 -0.38 13.22 14.45
C GLY A 230 0.87 12.64 15.08
N SER A 231 1.94 12.55 14.29
CA SER A 231 3.28 12.22 14.76
C SER A 231 3.69 13.18 15.86
N LYS A 232 4.12 12.62 17.00
CA LYS A 232 4.62 13.38 18.15
C LYS A 232 6.13 13.46 18.08
N LYS A 233 6.69 14.63 18.38
CA LYS A 233 8.13 14.89 18.36
C LYS A 233 8.90 13.87 19.20
N ASP A 234 8.64 13.81 20.51
CA ASP A 234 9.36 12.95 21.45
C ASP A 234 9.28 11.45 21.08
N PHE A 235 8.12 11.01 20.55
CA PHE A 235 7.96 9.63 20.09
C PHE A 235 8.78 9.36 18.83
N THR A 236 8.77 10.31 17.88
CA THR A 236 9.52 10.21 16.63
C THR A 236 11.02 10.15 16.91
N GLU A 237 11.54 11.03 17.77
CA GLU A 237 12.96 11.07 18.14
C GLU A 237 13.41 9.77 18.83
N LYS A 238 12.67 9.31 19.85
CA LYS A 238 12.96 8.05 20.52
C LYS A 238 12.88 6.85 19.57
N GLY A 239 11.93 6.87 18.63
CA GLY A 239 11.82 5.85 17.59
C GLY A 239 13.03 5.84 16.64
N ILE A 240 13.55 7.02 16.31
CA ILE A 240 14.78 7.16 15.51
C ILE A 240 15.98 6.60 16.27
N GLU A 241 16.17 7.00 17.52
CA GLU A 241 17.27 6.52 18.37
C GLU A 241 17.25 5.00 18.51
N PHE A 242 16.09 4.44 18.85
CA PHE A 242 15.89 2.99 18.93
C PHE A 242 16.22 2.28 17.62
N GLY A 243 15.69 2.77 16.49
CA GLY A 243 15.93 2.17 15.18
C GLY A 243 17.40 2.21 14.79
N PHE A 244 18.06 3.32 15.07
CA PHE A 244 19.49 3.52 14.80
C PHE A 244 20.37 2.57 15.62
N GLU A 245 20.10 2.43 16.93
CA GLU A 245 20.77 1.44 17.77
C GLU A 245 20.54 0.01 17.29
N TYR A 246 19.30 -0.32 16.94
CA TYR A 246 18.95 -1.64 16.44
C TYR A 246 19.72 -1.99 15.17
N LEU A 247 19.77 -1.06 14.20
CA LEU A 247 20.48 -1.25 12.94
C LEU A 247 21.99 -1.44 13.16
N ARG A 248 22.61 -0.61 14.03
CA ARG A 248 24.03 -0.78 14.40
C ARG A 248 24.31 -2.13 15.07
N LYS A 249 23.47 -2.54 16.02
CA LYS A 249 23.62 -3.84 16.70
C LYS A 249 23.47 -5.02 15.72
N LYS A 250 22.52 -4.93 14.78
CA LYS A 250 22.19 -6.00 13.85
C LYS A 250 23.18 -6.14 12.69
N PHE A 251 23.66 -5.02 12.16
CA PHE A 251 24.47 -5.00 10.94
C PHE A 251 25.92 -4.57 11.19
N GLY A 252 26.31 -4.28 12.43
CA GLY A 252 27.65 -3.85 12.81
C GLY A 252 27.94 -2.39 12.48
N ASN A 253 29.19 -2.09 12.11
CA ASN A 253 29.66 -0.75 11.76
C ASN A 253 29.19 -0.31 10.37
N ILE A 254 27.88 -0.29 10.14
CA ILE A 254 27.29 0.32 8.95
C ILE A 254 27.16 1.82 9.13
N SER A 255 27.45 2.58 8.07
CA SER A 255 27.08 3.98 8.00
C SER A 255 25.59 4.10 7.70
N ILE A 256 24.86 4.94 8.43
CA ILE A 256 23.40 5.09 8.33
C ILE A 256 23.08 6.57 8.12
N SER A 257 22.28 6.88 7.09
CA SER A 257 21.68 8.21 6.89
C SER A 257 20.18 8.14 7.20
N VAL A 258 19.68 9.07 8.02
CA VAL A 258 18.25 9.18 8.33
C VAL A 258 17.56 10.04 7.27
N VAL A 259 16.53 9.49 6.62
CA VAL A 259 15.75 10.20 5.60
C VAL A 259 14.38 10.54 6.17
N LEU A 260 14.10 11.82 6.36
CA LEU A 260 12.83 12.28 6.91
C LEU A 260 11.83 12.57 5.79
N LEU A 261 10.64 11.99 5.91
CA LEU A 261 9.52 12.16 4.97
C LEU A 261 8.32 12.69 5.74
N GLY A 262 7.82 13.86 5.39
CA GLY A 262 6.68 14.46 6.09
C GLY A 262 6.15 15.70 5.40
N GLU A 263 4.93 16.07 5.76
CA GLU A 263 4.21 17.20 5.13
C GLU A 263 4.67 18.56 5.68
N GLU A 264 4.97 18.62 6.98
CA GLU A 264 5.31 19.88 7.65
C GLU A 264 6.82 20.04 7.85
N LYS A 265 7.42 20.92 7.04
CA LYS A 265 8.85 21.25 7.11
C LYS A 265 9.30 21.69 8.50
N GLN A 266 8.47 22.46 9.21
CA GLN A 266 8.80 22.96 10.55
C GLN A 266 8.89 21.81 11.57
N PHE A 267 7.96 20.85 11.53
CA PHE A 267 8.02 19.67 12.40
C PHE A 267 9.31 18.89 12.16
N LEU A 268 9.66 18.64 10.88
CA LEU A 268 10.88 17.93 10.52
C LEU A 268 12.16 18.68 10.96
N ALA A 269 12.19 20.00 10.76
CA ALA A 269 13.33 20.83 11.13
C ALA A 269 13.57 20.87 12.65
N ASN A 270 12.48 20.77 13.43
CA ASN A 270 12.50 20.79 14.90
C ASN A 270 12.87 19.44 15.53
N LEU A 271 13.07 18.38 14.74
CA LEU A 271 13.56 17.10 15.25
C LEU A 271 15.03 17.22 15.66
N SER A 272 15.29 16.87 16.91
CA SER A 272 16.54 16.88 17.63
C SER A 272 16.92 15.44 18.00
N PHE A 273 17.36 14.67 17.02
CA PHE A 273 18.05 13.40 17.26
C PHE A 273 19.54 13.58 16.97
N ASN A 274 20.38 12.71 17.51
CA ASN A 274 21.83 12.81 17.35
C ASN A 274 22.21 12.76 15.85
N ARG A 275 22.38 13.93 15.23
CA ARG A 275 22.75 14.11 13.81
C ARG A 275 24.23 13.80 13.63
N GLN A 276 24.67 12.60 14.00
CA GLN A 276 26.00 12.12 13.62
C GLN A 276 25.99 11.65 12.17
N ALA A 277 25.84 12.61 11.25
CA ALA A 277 26.42 12.64 9.90
C ALA A 277 25.84 13.87 9.19
N ASN A 278 26.71 14.85 8.95
CA ASN A 278 26.41 16.05 8.16
C ASN A 278 25.99 15.68 6.75
N PHE A 279 24.87 16.25 6.29
CA PHE A 279 24.65 16.73 4.93
C PHE A 279 23.75 17.96 4.99
#